data_AF-A0A225UL56-F1
#
_entry.id   AF-A0A225UL56-F1
#
_cell.length_a   1.000
_cell.length_b   1.000
_cell.length_c   1.000
_cell.angle_alpha   90.00
_cell.angle_beta   90.00
_cell.angle_gamma   90.00
#
_symmetry.space_group_name_H-M   'P 1'
#
loop_
_entity.id
_entity.type
_entity.pdbx_description
1 polymer ?
#
loop_
_entity_poly.entity_id
_entity_poly.type
_entity_poly.pdbx_seq_one_letter_code
_entity_poly.pdbx_strand_id
1 'polypeptide(L)'
;MVSTKEVKKLVWHDVDSEEEYELPQDKRMFEDGEDVELAVTGVAFVYLVAMGQIKGLLLHIRIYSRMTRDGIVGGKRHMETGATTGMCGDGGNDCGSLRFAHAGVALIDADVSLFANNVSLIWSVVGLCREGRCSVAASFSSVKPVLRLF
;
A
#
# COMPACT_ATOMS: atom_id res chain seq x y z
N MET A 1 35.90 19.38 -18.48
CA MET A 1 35.70 17.96 -18.15
C MET A 1 34.20 17.72 -18.08
N VAL A 2 33.61 17.18 -19.14
CA VAL A 2 32.16 16.91 -19.20
C VAL A 2 31.91 15.72 -18.30
N SER A 3 31.23 15.95 -17.18
CA SER A 3 30.71 14.89 -16.32
C SER A 3 29.68 14.12 -17.14
N THR A 4 30.08 12.95 -17.65
CA THR A 4 29.20 11.96 -18.23
C THR A 4 28.17 11.57 -17.17
N LYS A 5 26.95 12.11 -17.30
CA LYS A 5 25.80 11.64 -16.53
C LYS A 5 25.62 10.16 -16.87
N GLU A 6 25.90 9.28 -15.92
CA GLU A 6 25.55 7.86 -16.03
C GLU A 6 24.05 7.77 -16.34
N VAL A 7 23.73 7.13 -17.45
CA VAL A 7 22.35 6.80 -17.81
C VAL A 7 21.92 5.70 -16.85
N LYS A 8 21.23 6.08 -15.77
CA LYS A 8 20.68 5.13 -14.80
C LYS A 8 19.58 4.33 -15.47
N LYS A 9 19.86 3.06 -15.73
CA LYS A 9 18.91 2.09 -16.24
C LYS A 9 18.09 1.52 -15.08
N LEU A 10 16.79 1.38 -15.26
CA LEU A 10 15.93 0.67 -14.32
C LEU A 10 16.00 -0.82 -14.63
N VAL A 11 16.34 -1.62 -13.63
CA VAL A 11 16.45 -3.08 -13.70
C VAL A 11 15.66 -3.69 -12.56
N TRP A 12 15.07 -4.85 -12.82
CA TRP A 12 14.55 -5.74 -11.80
C TRP A 12 15.65 -6.72 -11.42
N HIS A 13 15.73 -7.04 -10.13
CA HIS A 13 16.71 -7.98 -9.61
C HIS A 13 15.95 -9.01 -8.79
N ASP A 14 16.08 -10.29 -9.18
CA ASP A 14 15.52 -11.39 -8.41
C ASP A 14 16.35 -11.64 -7.16
N VAL A 15 15.70 -11.81 -6.01
CA VAL A 15 16.41 -11.95 -4.72
C VAL A 15 17.03 -13.34 -4.56
N ASP A 16 16.44 -14.36 -5.17
CA ASP A 16 16.84 -15.76 -4.99
C ASP A 16 17.81 -16.23 -6.09
N SER A 17 17.60 -15.81 -7.34
CA SER A 17 18.42 -16.19 -8.49
C SER A 17 19.56 -15.21 -8.81
N GLU A 18 19.55 -14.01 -8.22
CA GLU A 18 20.45 -12.89 -8.54
C GLU A 18 20.43 -12.49 -10.02
N GLU A 19 19.37 -12.86 -10.75
CA GLU A 19 19.21 -12.51 -12.16
C GLU A 19 18.66 -11.09 -12.31
N GLU A 20 19.19 -10.38 -13.31
CA GLU A 20 18.72 -9.04 -13.66
C GLU A 20 17.81 -9.08 -14.89
N TYR A 21 16.65 -8.45 -14.77
CA TYR A 21 15.65 -8.35 -15.83
C TYR A 21 15.44 -6.89 -16.23
N GLU A 22 15.32 -6.64 -17.53
CA GLU A 22 15.11 -5.30 -18.08
C GLU A 22 13.65 -5.07 -18.49
N LEU A 23 13.14 -3.88 -18.19
CA LEU A 23 11.90 -3.38 -18.80
C LEU A 23 12.04 -3.36 -20.33
N PRO A 24 11.20 -4.05 -21.13
CA PRO A 24 9.77 -4.26 -20.90
C PRO A 24 9.34 -5.74 -20.74
N GLN A 25 10.24 -6.65 -20.35
CA GLN A 25 9.90 -8.07 -20.17
C GLN A 25 8.82 -8.33 -19.11
N ASP A 26 8.62 -7.37 -18.22
CA ASP A 26 7.59 -7.26 -17.20
C ASP A 26 6.21 -7.76 -17.64
N LYS A 27 5.74 -7.44 -18.86
CA LYS A 27 4.39 -7.88 -19.28
C LYS A 27 4.23 -9.40 -19.35
N ARG A 28 5.30 -10.13 -19.71
CA ARG A 28 5.23 -11.61 -19.80
C ARG A 28 5.18 -12.27 -18.43
N MET A 29 5.91 -11.73 -17.44
CA MET A 29 5.91 -12.27 -16.08
C MET A 29 4.53 -12.19 -15.40
N PHE A 30 3.72 -11.16 -15.71
CA PHE A 30 2.36 -11.04 -15.18
C PHE A 30 1.30 -11.77 -16.02
N GLU A 31 1.59 -12.08 -17.29
CA GLU A 31 0.68 -12.77 -18.21
C GLU A 31 0.72 -14.30 -18.02
N ASP A 32 1.84 -14.86 -17.57
CA ASP A 32 2.01 -16.32 -17.38
C ASP A 32 1.41 -16.85 -16.06
N GLY A 33 0.78 -16.00 -15.25
CA GLY A 33 0.05 -16.42 -14.05
C GLY A 33 0.92 -16.79 -12.86
N GLU A 34 2.21 -16.43 -12.88
CA GLU A 34 3.09 -16.53 -11.72
C GLU A 34 2.75 -15.42 -10.71
N ASP A 35 2.64 -15.80 -9.43
CA ASP A 35 2.34 -14.86 -8.34
C ASP A 35 3.60 -14.08 -7.95
N VAL A 36 4.02 -13.17 -8.83
CA VAL A 36 5.26 -12.40 -8.67
C VAL A 36 5.03 -11.20 -7.77
N GLU A 37 5.73 -11.15 -6.64
CA GLU A 37 5.76 -10.01 -5.71
C GLU A 37 6.90 -9.03 -6.00
N LEU A 38 6.53 -7.76 -6.24
CA LEU A 38 7.50 -6.72 -6.55
C LEU A 38 7.84 -5.88 -5.32
N ALA A 39 9.11 -5.51 -5.22
CA ALA A 39 9.62 -4.50 -4.31
C ALA A 39 10.25 -3.35 -5.10
N VAL A 40 9.89 -2.11 -4.79
CA VAL A 40 10.32 -0.92 -5.54
C VAL A 40 10.97 0.10 -4.61
N THR A 41 12.12 0.63 -5.03
CA THR A 41 12.79 1.73 -4.32
C THR A 41 12.19 3.09 -4.71
N GLY A 42 12.31 4.11 -3.84
CA GLY A 42 11.77 5.43 -4.13
C GLY A 42 12.25 6.08 -5.43
N VAL A 43 13.50 5.85 -5.82
CA VAL A 43 14.05 6.35 -7.10
C VAL A 43 13.40 5.63 -8.28
N ALA A 44 13.29 4.29 -8.21
CA ALA A 44 12.64 3.49 -9.23
C ALA A 44 11.15 3.83 -9.37
N PHE A 45 10.46 4.08 -8.26
CA PHE A 45 9.05 4.48 -8.26
C PHE A 45 8.84 5.79 -9.02
N VAL A 46 9.65 6.82 -8.76
CA VAL A 46 9.57 8.10 -9.49
C VAL A 46 9.79 7.90 -10.99
N TYR A 47 10.71 7.00 -11.36
CA TYR A 47 11.00 6.67 -12.75
C TYR A 47 9.82 5.94 -13.42
N LEU A 48 9.25 4.91 -12.78
CA LEU A 48 8.06 4.17 -13.24
C LEU A 48 6.83 5.07 -13.38
N VAL A 49 6.68 6.04 -12.48
CA VAL A 49 5.66 7.07 -12.52
C VAL A 49 5.83 7.96 -13.75
N ALA A 50 7.05 8.42 -14.02
CA ALA A 50 7.35 9.28 -15.17
C ALA A 50 7.13 8.56 -16.52
N MET A 51 7.38 7.24 -16.55
CA MET A 51 7.11 6.39 -17.73
C MET A 51 5.63 6.01 -17.89
N GLY A 52 4.78 6.28 -16.89
CA GLY A 52 3.36 5.93 -16.93
C GLY A 52 3.05 4.44 -16.75
N GLN A 53 4.05 3.59 -16.47
CA GLN A 53 3.86 2.15 -16.32
C GLN A 53 3.42 1.72 -14.92
N ILE A 54 3.47 2.64 -13.95
CA ILE A 54 3.13 2.33 -12.55
C ILE A 54 1.71 1.76 -12.39
N LYS A 55 0.73 2.21 -13.18
CA LYS A 55 -0.68 1.83 -13.00
C LYS A 55 -0.94 0.32 -13.09
N GLY A 56 -0.25 -0.37 -14.01
CA GLY A 56 -0.37 -1.81 -14.16
C GLY A 56 0.36 -2.59 -13.07
N LEU A 57 1.37 -1.98 -12.44
CA LEU A 57 2.24 -2.61 -11.45
C LEU A 57 1.79 -2.33 -10.00
N LEU A 58 0.95 -1.32 -9.75
CA LEU A 58 0.56 -0.92 -8.39
C LEU A 58 0.06 -2.08 -7.53
N LEU A 59 -0.81 -2.95 -8.07
CA LEU A 59 -1.33 -4.10 -7.33
C LEU A 59 -0.33 -5.25 -7.22
N HIS A 60 0.71 -5.25 -8.05
CA HIS A 60 1.80 -6.24 -8.03
C HIS A 60 2.95 -5.86 -7.07
N ILE A 61 2.99 -4.61 -6.59
CA ILE A 61 4.03 -4.13 -5.69
C ILE A 61 3.57 -4.26 -4.24
N ARG A 62 4.32 -5.02 -3.45
CA ARG A 62 4.06 -5.26 -2.03
C ARG A 62 4.87 -4.32 -1.15
N ILE A 63 6.09 -4.03 -1.58
CA ILE A 63 7.07 -3.31 -0.76
C ILE A 63 7.50 -2.04 -1.49
N TYR A 64 7.35 -0.91 -0.81
CA TYR A 64 7.91 0.38 -1.22
C TYR A 64 9.01 0.76 -0.23
N SER A 65 10.26 0.83 -0.68
CA SER A 65 11.41 1.10 0.17
C SER A 65 12.04 2.46 -0.11
N ARG A 66 12.62 3.08 0.93
CA ARG A 66 13.37 4.35 0.83
C ARG A 66 12.56 5.48 0.15
N MET A 67 11.25 5.50 0.39
CA MET A 67 10.37 6.55 -0.10
C MET A 67 10.63 7.85 0.66
N THR A 68 10.65 8.97 -0.04
CA THR A 68 10.55 10.29 0.60
C THR A 68 9.15 10.50 1.17
N ARG A 69 9.01 11.47 2.10
CA ARG A 69 7.71 11.83 2.70
C ARG A 69 6.62 12.11 1.65
N ASP A 70 6.99 12.75 0.53
CA ASP A 70 6.09 12.96 -0.63
C ASP A 70 5.84 11.68 -1.45
N GLY A 71 6.74 10.70 -1.38
CA GLY A 71 6.59 9.40 -2.04
C GLY A 71 5.49 8.53 -1.41
N ILE A 72 5.25 8.65 -0.10
CA ILE A 72 4.17 7.91 0.60
C ILE A 72 2.78 8.49 0.22
N VAL A 73 2.72 9.74 -0.27
CA VAL A 73 1.54 10.31 -0.96
C VAL A 73 1.20 9.51 -2.24
N GLY A 74 2.09 8.63 -2.69
CA GLY A 74 1.83 7.58 -3.69
C GLY A 74 0.67 6.64 -3.33
N GLY A 75 0.22 6.59 -2.06
CA GLY A 75 -1.05 5.97 -1.67
C GLY A 75 -2.26 6.55 -2.41
N LYS A 76 -2.20 7.82 -2.85
CA LYS A 76 -3.24 8.43 -3.69
C LYS A 76 -3.45 7.70 -5.02
N ARG A 77 -2.38 7.14 -5.58
CA ARG A 77 -2.47 6.39 -6.85
C ARG A 77 -3.14 5.04 -6.70
N HIS A 78 -3.06 4.43 -5.52
CA HIS A 78 -3.85 3.23 -5.21
C HIS A 78 -5.34 3.54 -5.09
N MET A 79 -5.70 4.76 -4.64
CA MET A 79 -7.11 5.18 -4.66
C MET A 79 -7.62 5.41 -6.07
N GLU A 80 -6.77 5.91 -6.97
CA GLU A 80 -7.11 6.11 -8.39
C GLU A 80 -7.40 4.80 -9.15
N THR A 81 -6.98 3.64 -8.64
CA THR A 81 -7.34 2.34 -9.22
C THR A 81 -8.71 1.82 -8.74
N GLY A 82 -9.39 2.56 -7.85
CA GLY A 82 -10.65 2.14 -7.24
C GLY A 82 -10.49 1.25 -6.01
N ALA A 83 -9.27 1.04 -5.52
CA ALA A 83 -9.03 0.25 -4.31
C ALA A 83 -9.36 1.06 -3.04
N THR A 84 -9.96 0.38 -2.05
CA THR A 84 -10.10 0.92 -0.70
C THR A 84 -8.77 0.81 0.02
N THR A 85 -8.14 1.96 0.28
CA THR A 85 -6.84 2.05 0.95
C THR A 85 -6.98 2.29 2.45
N GLY A 86 -6.22 1.53 3.24
CA GLY A 86 -6.02 1.79 4.66
C GLY A 86 -4.53 1.97 4.94
N MET A 87 -4.18 2.75 5.96
CA MET A 87 -2.79 2.92 6.39
C MET A 87 -2.67 2.83 7.90
N CYS A 88 -1.63 2.16 8.38
CA CYS A 88 -1.21 2.19 9.77
C CYS A 88 0.24 2.68 9.88
N GLY A 89 0.53 3.53 10.86
CA GLY A 89 1.88 4.07 11.08
C GLY A 89 2.01 4.74 12.44
N ASP A 90 3.23 5.09 12.84
CA ASP A 90 3.54 5.69 14.15
C ASP A 90 3.21 7.20 14.24
N GLY A 91 2.75 7.79 13.14
CA GLY A 91 2.26 9.16 13.07
C GLY A 91 3.35 10.22 12.94
N GLY A 92 4.64 9.88 13.07
CA GLY A 92 5.75 10.83 12.91
C GLY A 92 5.98 11.17 11.44
N ASN A 93 6.44 10.20 10.67
CA ASN A 93 6.74 10.36 9.25
C ASN A 93 5.53 10.06 8.34
N ASP A 94 4.50 9.41 8.90
CA ASP A 94 3.36 8.88 8.15
C ASP A 94 2.11 9.77 8.23
N CYS A 95 2.20 10.94 8.87
CA CYS A 95 1.05 11.81 9.13
C CYS A 95 0.35 12.30 7.85
N GLY A 96 1.09 12.52 6.76
CA GLY A 96 0.51 12.90 5.47
C GLY A 96 -0.34 11.77 4.91
N SER A 97 0.22 10.56 4.89
CA SER A 97 -0.40 9.41 4.24
C SER A 97 -1.54 8.81 5.05
N LEU A 98 -1.48 8.87 6.40
CA LEU A 98 -2.60 8.55 7.28
C LEU A 98 -3.84 9.41 7.00
N ARG A 99 -3.65 10.68 6.59
CA ARG A 99 -4.76 11.59 6.25
C ARG A 99 -5.33 11.37 4.85
N PHE A 100 -4.53 10.83 3.92
CA PHE A 100 -4.97 10.59 2.56
C PHE A 100 -5.66 9.24 2.38
N ALA A 101 -5.34 8.23 3.20
CA ALA A 101 -6.01 6.93 3.16
C ALA A 101 -7.50 7.05 3.54
N HIS A 102 -8.34 6.12 3.06
CA HIS A 102 -9.75 6.08 3.44
C HIS A 102 -9.93 5.79 4.93
N ALA A 103 -9.02 5.00 5.51
CA ALA A 103 -8.94 4.76 6.94
C ALA A 103 -7.46 4.82 7.38
N GLY A 104 -7.15 5.74 8.29
CA GLY A 104 -5.83 5.88 8.90
C GLY A 104 -5.85 5.43 10.36
N VAL A 105 -4.93 4.55 10.75
CA VAL A 105 -4.75 4.10 12.14
C VAL A 105 -3.37 4.52 12.63
N ALA A 106 -3.33 5.45 13.58
CA ALA A 106 -2.08 5.80 14.25
C ALA A 106 -1.76 4.79 15.35
N LEU A 107 -0.60 4.15 15.26
CA LEU A 107 -0.07 3.28 16.31
C LEU A 107 0.62 4.17 17.34
N ILE A 108 -0.11 4.46 18.40
CA ILE A 108 0.41 5.20 19.57
C ILE A 108 0.76 4.22 20.68
N ASP A 109 1.64 4.65 21.58
CA ASP A 109 2.01 3.86 22.75
C ASP A 109 0.78 3.51 23.60
N ALA A 110 0.81 2.33 24.22
CA ALA A 110 -0.39 1.67 24.75
C ALA A 110 -1.14 2.50 25.82
N ASP A 111 -0.43 3.39 26.52
CA ASP A 111 -0.98 4.22 27.60
C ASP A 111 -1.95 5.32 27.13
N VAL A 112 -2.00 5.63 25.83
CA VAL A 112 -2.82 6.74 25.30
C VAL A 112 -3.96 6.25 24.39
N SER A 113 -4.06 4.94 24.16
CA SER A 113 -4.95 4.35 23.18
C SER A 113 -6.10 3.60 23.85
N LEU A 114 -7.33 4.03 23.58
CA LEU A 114 -8.56 3.31 23.93
C LEU A 114 -8.64 1.89 23.31
N PHE A 115 -7.75 1.58 22.36
CA PHE A 115 -7.72 0.33 21.59
C PHE A 115 -6.43 -0.49 21.79
N ALA A 116 -5.50 -0.01 22.63
CA ALA A 116 -4.26 -0.73 22.92
C ALA A 116 -4.46 -1.62 24.15
N ASN A 117 -5.11 -2.75 23.94
CA ASN A 117 -4.92 -3.87 24.88
C ASN A 117 -3.48 -4.39 24.72
N ASN A 118 -2.93 -5.05 25.74
CA ASN A 118 -1.55 -5.58 25.87
C ASN A 118 -1.09 -6.59 24.77
N VAL A 119 -1.73 -6.61 23.61
CA VAL A 119 -1.43 -7.41 22.43
C VAL A 119 -0.78 -6.50 21.39
N SER A 120 0.25 -7.00 20.72
CA SER A 120 1.08 -6.23 19.78
C SER A 120 0.23 -5.36 18.84
N LEU A 121 0.58 -4.07 18.75
CA LEU A 121 -0.17 -2.99 18.08
C LEU A 121 -0.76 -3.33 16.70
N ILE A 122 -0.10 -4.21 15.93
CA ILE A 122 -0.57 -4.64 14.61
C ILE A 122 -1.79 -5.57 14.67
N TRP A 123 -1.88 -6.44 15.69
CA TRP A 123 -3.02 -7.36 15.86
C TRP A 123 -4.30 -6.61 16.17
N SER A 124 -4.21 -5.47 16.86
CA SER A 124 -5.36 -4.60 17.14
C SER A 124 -6.01 -4.07 15.87
N VAL A 125 -5.24 -3.80 14.81
CA VAL A 125 -5.78 -3.40 13.49
C VAL A 125 -6.61 -4.52 12.89
N VAL A 126 -6.12 -5.77 12.97
CA VAL A 126 -6.87 -6.95 12.48
C VAL A 126 -8.15 -7.17 13.29
N GLY A 127 -8.08 -7.00 14.61
CA GLY A 127 -9.23 -7.04 15.51
C GLY A 127 -10.28 -5.99 15.14
N LEU A 128 -9.85 -4.74 14.96
CA LEU A 128 -10.70 -3.63 14.56
C LEU A 128 -11.39 -3.90 13.21
N CYS A 129 -10.67 -4.43 12.22
CA CYS A 129 -11.27 -4.80 10.95
C CYS A 129 -12.32 -5.93 11.10
N ARG A 130 -12.07 -6.92 11.96
CA ARG A 130 -13.04 -8.00 12.22
C ARG A 130 -14.30 -7.46 12.89
N GLU A 131 -14.15 -6.66 13.95
CA GLU A 131 -15.27 -6.07 14.69
C GLU A 131 -16.06 -5.09 13.83
N GLY A 132 -15.39 -4.26 13.03
CA GLY A 132 -16.01 -3.34 12.08
C GLY A 132 -16.92 -4.06 11.08
N ARG A 133 -16.46 -5.18 10.50
CA ARG A 133 -17.30 -6.00 9.60
C ARG A 133 -18.53 -6.58 10.31
N CYS A 134 -18.36 -7.10 11.53
CA CYS A 134 -19.47 -7.61 12.33
C CYS A 134 -20.48 -6.50 12.66
N SER A 135 -20.01 -5.32 13.04
CA SER A 135 -20.86 -4.16 13.37
C SER A 135 -21.68 -3.69 12.17
N VAL A 136 -21.06 -3.62 10.98
CA VAL A 136 -21.77 -3.26 9.74
C VAL A 136 -22.82 -4.32 9.39
N ALA A 137 -22.48 -5.61 9.46
CA ALA A 137 -23.43 -6.69 9.19
C ALA A 137 -24.63 -6.67 10.16
N ALA A 138 -24.36 -6.46 11.45
CA ALA A 138 -25.40 -6.34 12.47
C ALA A 138 -26.30 -5.11 12.24
N SER A 139 -25.71 -3.96 11.89
CA SER A 139 -26.43 -2.73 11.59
C SER A 139 -27.35 -2.90 10.38
N PHE A 140 -26.89 -3.51 9.28
CA PHE A 140 -27.75 -3.80 8.13
C PHE A 140 -28.86 -4.82 8.45
N SER A 141 -28.59 -5.78 9.33
CA SER A 141 -29.61 -6.73 9.77
C SER A 141 -30.67 -6.09 10.67
N SER A 142 -30.32 -5.06 11.46
CA SER A 142 -31.26 -4.38 12.34
C SER A 142 -32.15 -3.36 11.59
N VAL A 143 -31.69 -2.78 10.47
CA VAL A 143 -32.55 -1.95 9.60
C VAL A 143 -33.44 -2.73 8.62
N LYS A 144 -33.14 -4.01 8.37
CA LYS A 144 -33.96 -4.90 7.52
C LYS A 144 -35.46 -4.97 7.91
N PRO A 145 -35.85 -5.11 9.19
CA PRO A 145 -37.26 -5.07 9.58
C PRO A 145 -37.90 -3.68 9.42
N VAL A 146 -37.13 -2.59 9.51
CA VAL A 146 -37.65 -1.22 9.32
C VAL A 146 -37.95 -0.92 7.85
N LEU A 147 -37.12 -1.42 6.93
CA LEU A 147 -37.33 -1.26 5.49
C LEU A 147 -38.45 -2.15 4.91
N ARG A 148 -38.86 -3.21 5.62
CA ARG A 148 -39.95 -4.11 5.22
C ARG A 148 -41.36 -3.59 5.56
N LEU A 149 -41.45 -2.42 6.19
CA LEU A 149 -42.70 -1.78 6.60
C LEU A 149 -43.21 -0.72 5.59
N PHE A 150 -42.62 -0.66 4.39
CA PHE A 150 -43.08 0.16 3.27
C PHE A 150 -43.30 -0.70 2.02
#